data_AF-A0A2V2GJL3-F1
#
_entry.id   AF-A0A2V2GJL3-F1
#
_cell.length_a   1.000
_cell.length_b   1.000
_cell.length_c   1.000
_cell.angle_alpha   90.00
_cell.angle_beta   90.00
_cell.angle_gamma   90.00
#
_symmetry.space_group_name_H-M   'P 1'
#
loop_
_entity.id
_entity.type
_entity.pdbx_description
1 polymer ?
#
loop_
_entity_poly.entity_id
_entity_poly.type
_entity_poly.pdbx_seq_one_letter_code
_entity_poly.pdbx_strand_id
1 'polypeptide(L)' 'MSIRTIRGRLEKLEELTLQRPGVAVILPTEDGFIASRGDGKPARLCNTLGEAQQFCAACETTIIIDV' A
#
# COMPACT_ATOMS: atom_id res chain seq x y z
N MET A 1 14.19 0.90 -11.94
CA MET A 1 14.57 0.12 -10.73
C MET A 1 14.19 -1.35 -10.88
N SER A 2 14.85 -2.30 -10.18
CA SER A 2 14.59 -3.75 -10.36
C SER A 2 13.27 -4.18 -9.70
N ILE A 3 12.42 -4.93 -10.42
CA ILE A 3 11.14 -5.52 -9.95
C ILE A 3 11.24 -6.26 -8.60
N ARG A 4 12.44 -6.77 -8.25
CA ARG A 4 12.70 -7.42 -6.95
C ARG A 4 12.53 -6.47 -5.76
N THR A 5 12.83 -5.18 -5.95
CA THR A 5 12.74 -4.16 -4.90
C THR A 5 11.30 -3.80 -4.57
N ILE A 6 10.40 -3.79 -5.59
CA ILE A 6 8.98 -3.48 -5.41
C ILE A 6 8.28 -4.61 -4.65
N ARG A 7 8.56 -5.87 -5.00
CA ARG A 7 7.98 -7.05 -4.34
C ARG A 7 8.36 -7.16 -2.86
N GLY A 8 9.63 -6.98 -2.52
CA GLY A 8 10.06 -7.00 -1.12
C GLY A 8 9.45 -5.86 -0.29
N ARG A 9 9.19 -4.70 -0.93
CA ARG A 9 8.47 -3.59 -0.27
C ARG A 9 6.99 -3.89 -0.08
N LEU A 10 6.35 -4.55 -1.06
CA LEU A 10 4.98 -5.03 -0.98
C LEU A 10 4.80 -6.05 0.16
N GLU A 11 5.66 -7.06 0.24
CA GLU A 11 5.61 -8.09 1.29
C GLU A 11 5.77 -7.47 2.68
N LYS A 12 6.71 -6.53 2.83
CA LYS A 12 6.92 -5.82 4.10
C LYS A 12 5.76 -4.88 4.46
N LEU A 13 5.11 -4.28 3.46
CA LEU A 13 3.91 -3.47 3.64
C LEU A 13 2.73 -4.32 4.09
N GLU A 14 2.52 -5.47 3.45
CA GLU A 14 1.50 -6.44 3.86
C GLU A 14 1.76 -6.95 5.27
N GLU A 15 3.01 -7.26 5.64
CA GLU A 15 3.36 -7.69 6.98
C GLU A 15 3.09 -6.60 8.05
N LEU A 16 3.39 -5.33 7.71
CA LEU A 16 3.10 -4.18 8.58
C LEU A 16 1.60 -3.90 8.73
N THR A 17 0.83 -4.04 7.66
CA THR A 17 -0.61 -3.81 7.69
C THR A 17 -1.37 -4.98 8.32
N LEU A 18 -0.90 -6.23 8.17
CA LEU A 18 -1.51 -7.41 8.80
C LEU A 18 -1.58 -7.29 10.34
N GLN A 19 -0.56 -6.66 10.94
CA GLN A 19 -0.51 -6.44 12.39
C GLN A 19 -1.45 -5.31 12.87
N ARG A 20 -2.04 -4.55 11.95
CA ARG A 20 -2.86 -3.38 12.24
C ARG A 20 -4.16 -3.43 11.42
N PRO A 21 -5.14 -4.24 11.85
CA PRO A 21 -6.45 -4.27 11.21
C PRO A 21 -7.06 -2.86 11.20
N GLY A 22 -7.58 -2.44 10.03
CA GLY A 22 -8.11 -1.09 9.83
C GLY A 22 -7.09 -0.03 9.42
N VAL A 23 -5.80 -0.40 9.28
CA VAL A 23 -4.77 0.50 8.71
C VAL A 23 -4.49 0.14 7.26
N ALA A 24 -4.51 1.16 6.42
CA ALA A 24 -4.02 1.10 5.05
C ALA A 24 -2.73 1.89 4.91
N VAL A 25 -1.87 1.45 4.00
CA VAL A 25 -0.63 2.14 3.66
C VAL A 25 -0.57 2.41 2.16
N ILE A 26 -0.24 3.64 1.81
CA ILE A 26 0.02 4.06 0.44
C ILE A 26 1.51 4.39 0.32
N LEU A 27 2.15 3.82 -0.69
CA LEU A 27 3.55 4.01 -0.98
C LEU A 27 3.71 4.60 -2.40
N PRO A 28 4.22 5.83 -2.55
CA PRO A 28 4.60 6.38 -3.84
C PRO A 28 5.76 5.59 -4.46
N THR A 29 5.72 5.40 -5.77
CA THR A 29 6.75 4.74 -6.58
C THR A 29 6.97 5.51 -7.88
N GLU A 30 8.06 5.23 -8.60
CA GLU A 30 8.33 5.86 -9.91
C GLU A 30 7.19 5.61 -10.93
N ASP A 31 6.51 4.47 -10.81
CA ASP A 31 5.48 4.01 -11.74
C ASP A 31 4.04 4.28 -11.27
N GLY A 32 3.84 4.91 -10.10
CA GLY A 32 2.51 5.14 -9.50
C GLY A 32 2.49 4.97 -7.99
N PHE A 33 1.44 4.37 -7.44
CA PHE A 33 1.21 4.22 -6.01
C PHE A 33 0.88 2.78 -5.66
N ILE A 34 1.54 2.23 -4.64
CA ILE A 34 1.21 0.93 -4.08
C ILE A 34 0.31 1.14 -2.87
N ALA A 35 -0.89 0.58 -2.90
CA ALA A 35 -1.84 0.63 -1.80
C ALA A 35 -1.98 -0.77 -1.16
N SER A 36 -1.76 -0.86 0.15
CA SER A 36 -1.90 -2.08 0.95
C SER A 36 -2.90 -1.84 2.08
N ARG A 37 -3.68 -2.86 2.44
CA ARG A 37 -4.65 -2.81 3.54
C ARG A 37 -4.42 -3.97 4.50
N GLY A 38 -4.57 -3.70 5.78
CA GLY A 38 -4.44 -4.69 6.86
C GLY A 38 -5.61 -5.65 6.99
N ASP A 39 -6.43 -5.79 5.94
CA ASP A 39 -7.62 -6.65 5.91
C ASP A 39 -7.34 -8.01 5.23
N GLY A 40 -6.06 -8.34 4.98
CA GLY A 40 -5.64 -9.58 4.33
C GLY A 40 -5.87 -9.59 2.82
N LYS A 41 -6.26 -8.47 2.22
CA LYS A 41 -6.33 -8.34 0.76
C LYS A 41 -4.95 -8.02 0.18
N PRO A 42 -4.65 -8.51 -1.03
CA PRO A 42 -3.38 -8.22 -1.69
C PRO A 42 -3.23 -6.73 -1.93
N ALA A 43 -2.00 -6.25 -1.80
CA ALA A 43 -1.66 -4.89 -2.18
C ALA A 43 -1.90 -4.66 -3.70
N ARG A 44 -2.28 -3.44 -4.06
CA ARG A 44 -2.63 -3.05 -5.42
C ARG A 44 -1.74 -1.92 -5.91
N LEU A 45 -1.28 -2.02 -7.16
CA LEU A 45 -0.68 -0.89 -7.87
C LEU A 45 -1.80 -0.01 -8.46
N CYS A 46 -1.75 1.27 -8.14
CA CYS A 46 -2.65 2.32 -8.55
C CYS A 46 -1.88 3.35 -9.38
N ASN A 47 -2.51 3.92 -10.40
CA ASN A 47 -1.86 4.90 -11.27
C ASN A 47 -1.86 6.30 -10.65
N THR A 48 -2.80 6.57 -9.75
CA THR A 48 -2.97 7.86 -9.09
C THR A 48 -3.15 7.72 -7.59
N LEU A 49 -2.82 8.79 -6.86
CA LEU A 49 -3.05 8.86 -5.42
C LEU A 49 -4.55 8.71 -5.07
N GLY A 50 -5.44 9.25 -5.91
CA GLY A 50 -6.89 9.14 -5.70
C GLY A 50 -7.39 7.69 -5.78
N GLU A 51 -6.89 6.91 -6.74
CA GLU A 51 -7.19 5.47 -6.82
C GLU A 51 -6.67 4.71 -5.58
N ALA A 52 -5.46 5.04 -5.13
CA ALA A 52 -4.88 4.44 -3.92
C ALA A 52 -5.71 4.78 -2.68
N GLN A 53 -6.15 6.03 -2.53
CA GLN A 53 -7.03 6.46 -1.44
C GLN A 53 -8.39 5.77 -1.49
N GLN A 54 -9.00 5.63 -2.68
CA GLN A 54 -10.26 4.89 -2.83
C GLN A 54 -10.12 3.41 -2.47
N PHE A 55 -8.99 2.78 -2.85
CA PHE A 55 -8.69 1.42 -2.43
C PHE A 55 -8.59 1.33 -0.90
N CYS A 56 -7.93 2.30 -0.27
CA CYS A 56 -7.73 2.40 1.17
C CYS A 56 -8.95 2.93 1.95
N ALA A 57 -10.01 3.42 1.30
CA ALA A 57 -11.13 4.11 1.94
C ALA A 57 -11.94 3.25 2.92
N ALA A 58 -11.82 1.93 2.83
CA ALA A 58 -12.42 0.99 3.77
C ALA A 58 -11.65 0.88 5.12
N CYS A 59 -10.47 1.48 5.21
CA CYS A 59 -9.64 1.48 6.41
C CYS A 59 -9.84 2.77 7.20
N GLU A 60 -9.88 2.65 8.53
CA GLU A 60 -10.07 3.78 9.46
C GLU A 60 -8.90 4.76 9.41
N THR A 61 -7.70 4.27 9.13
CA THR A 61 -6.48 5.07 9.05
C THR A 61 -5.72 4.76 7.76
N THR A 62 -5.33 5.80 7.03
CA THR A 62 -4.45 5.68 5.86
C THR A 62 -3.14 6.40 6.13
N ILE A 63 -2.02 5.69 6.00
CA ILE A 63 -0.68 6.24 6.17
C ILE A 63 -0.02 6.32 4.80
N ILE A 64 0.46 7.51 4.43
CA ILE A 64 1.26 7.69 3.21
C ILE A 64 2.72 7.73 3.64
N ILE A 65 3.53 6.77 3.17
CA ILE A 65 4.96 6.74 3.48
C ILE A 65 5.70 7.34 2.30
N ASP A 66 6.21 8.55 2.47
CA ASP A 66 7.19 9.14 1.56
C ASP A 66 8.57 8.57 1.94
N VAL A 67 9.28 7.95 0.99
CA VAL A 67 10.63 7.38 1.18
C VAL A 67 11.70 8.22 0.55
#